data_AF-A0A0P9LIF8-F1
#
_entry.id   AF-A0A0P9LIF8-F1
#
_cell.length_a   1.000
_cell.length_b   1.000
_cell.length_c   1.000
_cell.angle_alpha   90.00
_cell.angle_beta   90.00
_cell.angle_gamma   90.00
#
_symmetry.space_group_name_H-M   'P 1'
#
loop_
_entity.id
_entity.type
_entity.pdbx_description
1 polymer ?
#
loop_
_entity_poly.entity_id
_entity_poly.type
_entity_poly.pdbx_seq_one_letter_code
_entity_poly.pdbx_strand_id
1 'polypeptide(L)' 'MNNESDSLHDALREASPDQLQALAELATWMAKHHRLLVVGRSNGVRIGATDKVIQFMREHLDTELADTVSENLVRVAN' A
#
# COMPACT_ATOMS: atom_id res chain seq x y z
N MET A 1 -21.45 8.03 8.34
CA MET A 1 -20.18 7.30 8.25
C MET A 1 -19.74 7.42 6.80
N ASN A 2 -18.76 8.26 6.49
CA ASN A 2 -18.15 8.25 5.16
C ASN A 2 -17.23 7.03 5.13
N ASN A 3 -17.51 6.10 4.23
CA ASN A 3 -16.75 4.87 4.09
C ASN A 3 -15.34 5.24 3.61
N GLU A 4 -14.28 4.87 4.33
CA GLU A 4 -12.90 5.14 3.88
C GLU A 4 -12.63 4.52 2.49
N SER A 5 -13.32 3.42 2.17
CA SER A 5 -13.39 2.82 0.82
C SER A 5 -13.94 3.77 -0.24
N ASP A 6 -15.02 4.50 0.06
CA ASP A 6 -15.58 5.48 -0.88
C ASP A 6 -14.56 6.63 -1.10
N SER A 7 -13.86 7.02 -0.03
CA SER A 7 -12.81 8.05 -0.11
C SER A 7 -11.57 7.62 -0.90
N LEU A 8 -11.20 6.33 -0.89
CA LEU A 8 -10.11 5.81 -1.73
C LEU A 8 -10.50 5.82 -3.20
N HIS A 9 -11.69 5.29 -3.55
CA HIS A 9 -12.14 5.24 -4.94
C HIS A 9 -12.31 6.63 -5.54
N ASP A 10 -12.78 7.60 -4.75
CA ASP A 10 -12.84 9.00 -5.18
C ASP A 10 -11.43 9.57 -5.41
N ALA A 11 -10.47 9.30 -4.51
CA ALA A 11 -9.09 9.74 -4.66
C ALA A 11 -8.39 9.11 -5.88
N LEU A 12 -8.67 7.84 -6.18
CA LEU A 12 -8.13 7.17 -7.37
C LEU A 12 -8.75 7.73 -8.66
N ARG A 13 -10.02 8.16 -8.62
CA ARG A 13 -10.69 8.79 -9.76
C ARG A 13 -10.11 10.18 -10.08
N GLU A 14 -9.68 10.90 -9.06
CA GLU A 14 -9.10 12.24 -9.18
C GLU A 14 -7.58 12.24 -9.42
N ALA A 15 -6.93 11.08 -9.26
CA ALA A 15 -5.48 10.94 -9.43
C ALA A 15 -5.04 11.14 -10.89
N SER A 16 -3.86 11.74 -11.08
CA SER A 16 -3.26 11.86 -12.40
C SER A 16 -2.78 10.50 -12.93
N PRO A 17 -2.62 10.35 -14.26
CA PRO A 17 -2.06 9.13 -14.83
C PRO A 17 -0.71 8.73 -14.22
N ASP A 18 0.17 9.70 -13.97
CA ASP A 18 1.48 9.46 -13.36
C ASP A 18 1.37 8.96 -11.91
N GLN A 19 0.39 9.47 -11.15
CA GLN A 19 0.13 9.00 -9.79
C GLN A 19 -0.38 7.56 -9.78
N LEU A 20 -1.27 7.20 -10.70
CA LEU A 20 -1.76 5.83 -10.86
C LEU A 20 -0.63 4.88 -11.29
N GLN A 21 0.23 5.32 -12.21
CA GLN A 21 1.40 4.55 -12.65
C GLN A 21 2.37 4.31 -11.47
N ALA A 22 2.68 5.34 -10.68
CA ALA A 22 3.53 5.20 -9.51
C ALA A 22 2.95 4.22 -8.46
N LEU A 23 1.63 4.23 -8.26
CA LEU A 23 0.95 3.27 -7.37
C LEU A 23 1.06 1.83 -7.88
N ALA A 24 0.88 1.62 -9.19
CA ALA A 24 1.02 0.31 -9.82
C ALA A 24 2.46 -0.21 -9.75
N GLU A 25 3.45 0.65 -9.97
CA GLU A 25 4.87 0.32 -9.84
C GLU A 25 5.24 -0.05 -8.40
N LEU A 26 4.72 0.71 -7.43
CA LEU A 26 4.91 0.41 -6.02
C LEU A 26 4.30 -0.95 -5.66
N ALA A 27 3.07 -1.25 -6.10
CA ALA A 27 2.43 -2.55 -5.86
C ALA A 27 3.25 -3.70 -6.46
N THR A 28 3.70 -3.53 -7.71
CA THR A 28 4.55 -4.50 -8.40
C THR A 28 5.87 -4.73 -7.67
N TRP A 29 6.53 -3.66 -7.22
CA TRP A 29 7.77 -3.74 -6.46
C TRP A 29 7.56 -4.46 -5.13
N MET A 30 6.47 -4.15 -4.41
CA MET A 30 6.15 -4.75 -3.12
C MET A 30 5.84 -6.25 -3.25
N ALA A 31 5.08 -6.67 -4.27
CA ALA A 31 4.84 -8.08 -4.56
C ALA A 31 6.15 -8.83 -4.87
N LYS A 32 7.00 -8.23 -5.73
CA LYS A 32 8.29 -8.81 -6.12
C LYS A 32 9.26 -8.94 -4.93
N HIS A 33 9.28 -7.97 -4.03
CA HIS A 33 10.22 -7.91 -2.90
C HIS A 33 9.55 -8.23 -1.56
N HIS A 34 8.42 -8.94 -1.55
CA HIS A 34 7.66 -9.21 -0.33
C HIS A 34 8.53 -9.84 0.78
N ARG A 35 9.46 -10.74 0.45
CA ARG A 35 10.41 -11.32 1.42
C ARG A 35 11.24 -10.26 2.15
N LEU A 36 11.70 -9.21 1.47
CA LEU A 36 12.43 -8.11 2.09
C LEU A 36 11.54 -7.37 3.09
N LEU A 37 10.27 -7.19 2.76
CA LEU A 37 9.32 -6.54 3.65
C LEU A 37 9.07 -7.42 4.88
N VAL A 38 8.73 -8.70 4.68
CA VAL A 38 8.49 -9.65 5.77
C VAL A 38 9.69 -9.80 6.70
N VAL A 39 10.90 -9.97 6.16
CA VAL A 39 12.14 -10.09 6.95
C VAL A 39 12.57 -8.76 7.54
N GLY A 40 12.38 -7.66 6.81
CA GLY A 40 12.67 -6.30 7.24
C GLY A 40 11.95 -5.93 8.53
N ARG A 41 10.68 -6.36 8.68
CA ARG A 41 9.90 -6.20 9.92
C ARG A 41 10.64 -6.71 11.15
N SER A 42 11.15 -7.93 11.09
CA SER A 42 11.88 -8.58 12.18
C SER A 42 13.21 -7.90 12.49
N ASN A 43 13.72 -7.09 11.56
CA ASN A 43 14.95 -6.32 11.68
C ASN A 43 14.71 -4.81 11.88
N GLY A 44 13.46 -4.40 12.14
CA GLY A 44 13.10 -3.00 12.39
C GLY A 44 12.98 -2.09 11.16
N VAL A 45 13.05 -2.64 9.94
CA VAL A 45 12.82 -1.89 8.70
C VAL A 45 11.32 -1.85 8.40
N ARG A 46 10.76 -0.63 8.29
CA ARG A 46 9.34 -0.39 7.99
C ARG A 46 9.20 0.70 6.93
N ILE A 47 8.14 0.64 6.13
CA ILE A 47 7.85 1.65 5.11
C ILE A 47 6.75 2.56 5.61
N GLY A 48 7.01 3.87 5.64
CA GLY A 48 5.99 4.86 5.94
C GLY A 48 5.04 5.07 4.76
N ALA A 49 3.74 5.00 4.99
CA ALA A 49 2.71 5.21 3.97
C ALA A 49 1.48 5.92 4.57
N THR A 50 0.72 6.63 3.73
CA THR A 50 -0.57 7.21 4.12
C THR A 50 -1.64 6.12 4.15
N ASP A 51 -2.75 6.34 4.88
CA ASP A 51 -3.82 5.34 4.98
C ASP A 51 -4.36 4.93 3.60
N LYS A 52 -4.46 5.87 2.66
CA LYS A 52 -4.90 5.61 1.29
C LYS A 52 -3.97 4.68 0.53
N VAL A 53 -2.65 4.83 0.70
CA VAL A 53 -1.67 3.93 0.08
C VAL A 53 -1.72 2.55 0.73
N ILE A 54 -1.87 2.49 2.06
CA ILE A 54 -2.01 1.21 2.78
C ILE A 54 -3.24 0.44 2.29
N GLN A 55 -4.38 1.14 2.17
CA GLN A 55 -5.61 0.56 1.69
C GLN A 55 -5.49 0.10 0.23
N PHE A 56 -4.92 0.95 -0.64
CA PHE A 56 -4.66 0.58 -2.03
C PHE A 56 -3.85 -0.71 -2.14
N MET A 57 -2.79 -0.85 -1.34
CA MET A 57 -1.95 -2.06 -1.34
C MET A 57 -2.69 -3.30 -0.85
N ARG A 58 -3.59 -3.18 0.13
CA ARG A 58 -4.44 -4.30 0.56
C ARG A 58 -5.38 -4.78 -0.54
N GLU A 59 -5.88 -3.87 -1.37
CA GLU A 59 -6.82 -4.18 -2.45
C GLU A 59 -6.13 -4.71 -3.72
N HIS A 60 -4.85 -4.37 -3.95
CA HIS A 60 -4.16 -4.64 -5.21
C HIS A 60 -2.98 -5.63 -5.12
N LEU A 61 -2.57 -6.05 -3.92
CA LEU A 61 -1.65 -7.16 -3.75
C LEU A 61 -2.41 -8.50 -3.73
N ASP A 62 -1.77 -9.58 -4.16
CA ASP A 62 -2.31 -10.94 -4.03
C ASP A 62 -2.79 -11.18 -2.59
N THR A 63 -3.92 -11.87 -2.41
CA THR A 63 -4.59 -12.01 -1.11
C THR A 63 -3.69 -12.58 -0.01
N GLU A 64 -2.81 -13.52 -0.34
CA GLU A 64 -1.84 -14.10 0.61
C GLU A 64 -0.70 -13.12 0.98
N LEU A 65 -0.39 -12.18 0.09
CA LEU A 65 0.63 -11.14 0.28
C LEU A 65 0.06 -9.90 0.95
N ALA A 66 -1.21 -9.55 0.70
CA ALA A 66 -1.84 -8.34 1.20
C ALA A 66 -1.75 -8.24 2.72
N ASP A 67 -2.05 -9.32 3.45
CA ASP A 67 -1.96 -9.34 4.92
C ASP A 67 -0.52 -9.20 5.39
N THR A 68 0.40 -9.99 4.82
CA THR A 68 1.79 -10.05 5.29
C THR A 68 2.61 -8.80 4.92
N VAL A 69 2.35 -8.23 3.75
CA VAL A 69 3.08 -7.10 3.20
C VAL A 69 2.49 -5.77 3.66
N SER A 70 1.16 -5.64 3.77
CA SER A 70 0.56 -4.41 4.28
C SER A 70 0.88 -4.16 5.76
N GLU A 71 1.16 -5.21 6.55
CA GLU A 71 1.66 -5.09 7.91
C GLU A 71 3.04 -4.40 8.03
N ASN A 72 3.81 -4.31 6.94
CA ASN A 72 5.06 -3.55 6.89
C ASN A 72 4.88 -2.08 6.55
N LEU A 73 3.69 -1.69 6.11
CA LEU A 73 3.34 -0.31 5.91
C LEU A 73 2.88 0.28 7.24
N VAL A 74 3.62 1.26 7.74
CA VAL A 74 3.23 2.01 8.92
C VAL A 74 2.63 3.34 8.51
N ARG A 75 1.55 3.71 9.17
CA ARG A 75 0.93 5.01 9.01
C ARG A 75 1.95 6.09 9.36
N VAL A 76 2.25 6.97 8.41
CA VAL A 76 2.89 8.25 8.70
C VAL A 76 1.80 9.29 8.96
N ALA A 77 1.98 10.08 10.02
CA ALA A 77 1.16 11.27 10.18
C ALA A 77 1.52 12.24 9.05
N ASN A 78 0.51 12.70 8.32
CA ASN A 78 0.66 13.77 7.34
C ASN A 78 1.04 15.08 8.04
#